data_AF-A0AAW5TES6-F1
#
_entry.id   AF-A0AAW5TES6-F1
#
_cell.length_a   1.000
_cell.length_b   1.000
_cell.length_c   1.000
_cell.angle_alpha   90.00
_cell.angle_beta   90.00
_cell.angle_gamma   90.00
#
_symmetry.space_group_name_H-M   'P 1'
#
loop_
_entity.id
_entity.type
_entity.pdbx_description
1 polymer ?
#
loop_
_entity_poly.entity_id
_entity_poly.type
_entity_poly.pdbx_seq_one_letter_code
_entity_poly.pdbx_strand_id
1 'polypeptide(L)'
;WICVRTFLGEVSFVQAVFVYATATLVGLLSFIPAGLGTFDLTVIVFFQHLGFDSSTLVLAIIVYRVTYYALPWLAATVYWLA
;
A
#
# COMPACT_ATOMS: atom_id res chain seq x y z
N TRP A 1 -5.17 3.52 4.54
CA TRP A 1 -5.50 3.59 5.98
C TRP A 1 -6.24 2.36 6.49
N ILE A 2 -7.39 1.97 5.93
CA ILE A 2 -8.14 0.79 6.41
C ILE A 2 -7.25 -0.47 6.44
N CYS A 3 -6.55 -0.78 5.34
CA CYS A 3 -5.66 -1.95 5.27
C CYS A 3 -4.58 -1.94 6.36
N VAL A 4 -3.91 -0.81 6.60
CA VAL A 4 -2.89 -0.76 7.66
C VAL A 4 -3.51 -0.77 9.06
N ARG A 5 -4.66 -0.12 9.26
CA ARG A 5 -5.36 -0.12 10.55
C ARG A 5 -5.82 -1.51 10.98
N THR A 6 -6.27 -2.35 10.04
CA THR A 6 -6.75 -3.70 10.36
C THR A 6 -5.66 -4.64 10.86
N PHE A 7 -4.41 -4.46 10.42
CA PHE A 7 -3.30 -5.33 10.80
C PHE A 7 -2.38 -4.73 11.87
N LEU A 8 -2.21 -3.40 11.89
CA LEU A 8 -1.28 -2.70 12.78
C LEU A 8 -1.96 -2.01 13.97
N GLY A 9 -3.29 -1.98 14.01
CA GLY A 9 -4.05 -1.40 15.12
C GLY A 9 -4.11 0.12 15.05
N GLU A 10 -3.43 0.83 15.96
CA GLU A 10 -3.59 2.27 16.21
C GLU A 10 -2.85 3.18 15.21
N VAL A 11 -3.01 2.93 13.92
CA VAL A 11 -2.49 3.81 12.87
C VAL A 11 -3.42 5.01 12.69
N SER A 12 -2.91 6.22 12.92
CA SER A 12 -3.64 7.45 12.62
C SER A 12 -3.86 7.62 11.12
N PHE A 13 -4.99 8.23 10.74
CA PHE A 13 -5.26 8.55 9.34
C PHE A 13 -4.18 9.43 8.72
N VAL A 14 -3.71 10.43 9.48
CA VAL A 14 -2.67 11.36 9.03
C VAL A 14 -1.34 10.64 8.77
N GLN A 15 -0.94 9.72 9.67
CA GLN A 15 0.26 8.90 9.48
C GLN A 15 0.15 8.05 8.21
N ALA A 16 -0.99 7.38 8.02
CA ALA A 16 -1.19 6.55 6.84
C ALA A 16 -1.15 7.36 5.53
N VAL A 17 -1.74 8.56 5.51
CA VAL A 17 -1.71 9.43 4.33
C VAL A 17 -0.30 9.95 4.07
N PHE A 18 0.43 10.35 5.11
CA PHE A 18 1.82 10.79 5.00
C PHE A 18 2.70 9.70 4.38
N VAL A 19 2.68 8.49 4.96
CA VAL A 19 3.47 7.35 4.46
C VAL A 19 3.05 6.96 3.04
N TYR A 20 1.75 6.99 2.75
CA TYR A 20 1.25 6.72 1.41
C TYR A 20 1.78 7.72 0.38
N ALA A 21 1.67 9.02 0.67
CA ALA A 21 2.11 10.08 -0.23
C ALA A 21 3.63 10.01 -0.50
N THR A 22 4.44 9.81 0.54
CA THR A 22 5.89 9.68 0.38
C THR A 22 6.26 8.42 -0.39
N ALA A 23 5.64 7.27 -0.09
CA ALA A 23 5.89 6.03 -0.81
C ALA A 23 5.46 6.10 -2.29
N THR A 24 4.35 6.77 -2.59
CA THR A 24 3.93 7.02 -3.98
C THR A 24 4.91 7.91 -4.71
N LEU A 25 5.40 8.98 -4.09
CA LEU A 25 6.43 9.84 -4.68
C LEU A 25 7.71 9.05 -4.98
N VAL A 26 8.20 8.24 -4.04
CA VAL A 26 9.37 7.38 -4.27
C VAL A 26 9.13 6.37 -5.39
N GLY A 27 7.96 5.72 -5.41
CA GLY A 27 7.59 4.78 -6.46
C GLY A 27 7.49 5.41 -7.86
N LEU A 28 7.02 6.65 -7.94
CA LEU A 28 6.99 7.42 -9.19
C LEU A 28 8.38 7.81 -9.65
N LEU A 29 9.21 8.33 -8.74
CA LEU A 29 10.59 8.73 -9.04
C LEU A 29 11.49 7.56 -9.43
N SER A 30 11.14 6.34 -9.03
CA SER A 30 11.90 5.14 -9.39
C SER A 30 11.63 4.63 -10.81
N PHE A 31 10.62 5.15 -11.51
CA PHE A 31 10.19 4.68 -12.84
C PHE A 31 9.93 3.17 -12.93
N ILE A 32 9.63 2.52 -11.80
CA ILE A 32 9.30 1.10 -11.78
C ILE A 32 7.82 0.98 -12.13
N PRO A 33 7.43 0.12 -13.09
CA PRO A 33 6.03 -0.08 -13.43
C PRO A 33 5.23 -0.45 -12.17
N ALA A 34 4.13 0.28 -11.95
CA ALA A 34 3.26 0.19 -10.76
C ALA A 34 3.96 0.40 -9.40
N GLY A 35 5.20 0.93 -9.38
CA GLY A 35 5.98 1.14 -8.15
C GLY A 35 6.16 -0.15 -7.34
N LEU A 36 6.19 -1.31 -8.02
CA LEU A 36 6.34 -2.61 -7.37
C LEU A 36 7.70 -2.69 -6.67
N GLY A 37 7.71 -3.05 -5.39
CA GLY A 37 8.93 -3.07 -4.58
C GLY A 37 9.28 -1.70 -3.98
N THR A 38 9.46 -0.63 -4.77
CA THR A 38 9.89 0.67 -4.24
C THR A 38 8.85 1.33 -3.34
N PHE A 39 7.58 1.29 -3.72
CA PHE A 39 6.50 1.73 -2.86
C PHE A 39 6.45 0.88 -1.57
N ASP A 40 6.50 -0.45 -1.70
CA ASP A 40 6.35 -1.38 -0.58
C ASP A 40 7.48 -1.21 0.44
N LEU A 41 8.72 -1.13 -0.03
CA LEU A 41 9.90 -0.88 0.81
C LEU A 41 9.80 0.47 1.52
N THR A 42 9.34 1.51 0.82
CA THR A 42 9.18 2.83 1.44
C THR A 42 8.13 2.79 2.54
N VAL A 43 6.98 2.14 2.29
CA VAL A 43 5.95 1.93 3.32
C VAL A 43 6.51 1.18 4.52
N ILE A 44 7.27 0.10 4.30
CA ILE A 44 7.89 -0.71 5.36
C ILE A 44 8.84 0.15 6.20
N VAL A 45 9.76 0.85 5.56
CA VAL A 45 10.76 1.69 6.24
C VAL A 45 10.10 2.77 7.09
N PHE A 46 9.11 3.49 6.55
CA PHE A 46 8.45 4.55 7.31
C PHE A 46 7.64 4.02 8.50
N PHE A 47 6.88 2.94 8.34
CA PHE A 47 6.12 2.37 9.46
C PHE A 47 7.03 1.71 10.51
N GLN A 48 8.15 1.11 10.10
CA GLN A 48 9.20 0.67 11.01
C GLN A 48 9.75 1.83 11.85
N HIS A 49 10.05 2.97 11.23
CA HIS A 49 10.50 4.17 11.94
C HIS A 49 9.44 4.75 12.89
N LEU A 50 8.15 4.52 12.60
CA LEU A 50 7.04 4.87 13.48
C LEU A 50 6.82 3.85 14.61
N GLY A 51 7.63 2.81 14.71
CA GLY A 51 7.59 1.81 15.78
C GLY A 51 6.62 0.64 15.55
N PHE A 52 6.10 0.49 14.34
CA PHE A 52 5.17 -0.60 14.02
C PHE A 52 5.88 -1.89 13.60
N ASP A 53 5.26 -3.03 13.91
CA ASP A 53 5.76 -4.34 13.52
C ASP A 53 5.67 -4.55 11.99
N SER A 54 6.78 -5.01 11.42
CA SER A 54 6.90 -5.21 9.97
C SER A 54 6.24 -6.50 9.50
N SER A 55 6.12 -7.51 10.37
CA SER A 55 5.61 -8.81 9.99
C SER A 55 4.13 -8.73 9.59
N THR A 56 3.35 -7.95 10.35
CA THR A 56 1.94 -7.65 10.08
C THR A 56 1.74 -6.60 8.97
N LEU A 57 2.71 -5.71 8.77
CA LEU A 57 2.67 -4.70 7.72
C LEU A 57 2.70 -5.29 6.31
N VAL A 58 3.47 -6.36 6.09
CA VAL A 58 3.54 -7.03 4.79
C VAL A 58 2.16 -7.59 4.40
N LEU A 59 1.40 -8.15 5.34
CA LEU A 59 0.01 -8.56 5.07
C LEU A 59 -0.86 -7.38 4.65
N ALA A 60 -0.74 -6.23 5.33
CA ALA A 60 -1.48 -5.03 4.98
C ALA A 60 -1.19 -4.55 3.55
N ILE A 61 0.08 -4.61 3.13
CA ILE A 61 0.53 -4.25 1.78
C ILE A 61 -0.07 -5.21 0.74
N ILE A 62 -0.05 -6.52 0.99
CA ILE A 62 -0.63 -7.51 0.07
C ILE A 62 -2.12 -7.24 -0.15
N VAL A 63 -2.89 -7.04 0.93
CA VAL A 63 -4.32 -6.73 0.84
C VAL A 63 -4.54 -5.41 0.09
N TYR A 64 -3.72 -4.41 0.34
CA TYR A 64 -3.75 -3.15 -0.42
C TYR A 64 -3.52 -3.38 -1.92
N ARG A 65 -2.51 -4.18 -2.31
CA ARG A 65 -2.19 -4.46 -3.72
C ARG A 65 -3.33 -5.22 -4.42
N VAL A 66 -3.93 -6.19 -3.77
CA VAL A 66 -5.10 -6.93 -4.31
C VAL A 66 -6.29 -5.99 -4.50
N THR A 67 -6.60 -5.17 -3.49
CA THR A 67 -7.75 -4.28 -3.53
C THR A 67 -7.57 -3.11 -4.51
N TYR A 68 -6.34 -2.64 -4.70
CA TYR A 68 -6.04 -1.51 -5.58
C TYR A 68 -5.73 -1.91 -7.03
N TYR A 69 -5.19 -3.11 -7.28
CA TYR A 69 -4.88 -3.57 -8.64
C TYR A 69 -5.82 -4.66 -9.15
N ALA A 70 -5.96 -5.76 -8.39
CA ALA A 70 -6.69 -6.92 -8.90
C ALA A 70 -8.20 -6.67 -8.96
N LEU A 71 -8.80 -6.07 -7.91
CA LEU A 71 -10.23 -5.78 -7.91
C LEU A 71 -10.67 -4.83 -9.04
N PRO A 72 -10.01 -3.67 -9.28
CA PRO A 72 -10.40 -2.80 -10.37
C PRO A 72 -10.17 -3.44 -11.74
N TRP A 73 -9.09 -4.20 -11.91
CA TRP A 73 -8.82 -4.92 -13.15
C TRP A 73 -9.89 -5.99 -13.46
N LEU A 74 -10.30 -6.77 -12.46
CA LEU A 74 -11.38 -7.75 -12.61
C LEU A 74 -12.71 -7.06 -12.93
N ALA A 75 -13.05 -5.99 -12.21
CA ALA A 75 -14.27 -5.23 -12.45
C ALA A 75 -14.33 -4.66 -13.88
N ALA A 76 -13.22 -4.09 -14.36
CA ALA A 76 -13.10 -3.59 -15.73
C ALA A 76 -13.24 -4.72 -16.76
N THR A 77 -12.64 -5.88 -16.49
CA THR A 77 -12.71 -7.05 -17.37
C THR A 77 -14.14 -7.59 -17.48
N VAL A 78 -14.84 -7.72 -16.34
CA VAL A 78 -16.25 -8.15 -16.32
C VAL A 78 -17.13 -7.16 -17.05
N TYR A 79 -16.94 -5.85 -16.83
CA TYR A 79 -17.66 -4.80 -17.55
C TYR A 79 -17.41 -4.84 -19.06
N TRP A 80 -16.18 -5.16 -19.49
CA TRP A 80 -15.84 -5.25 -20.90
C TRP A 80 -16.42 -6.50 -21.59
N LEU A 81 -16.60 -7.59 -20.85
CA LEU A 81 -17.15 -8.85 -21.37
C LEU A 81 -18.68 -8.91 -21.35
N ALA A 82 -19.34 -8.06 -20.55
CA ALA A 82 -20.80 -7.98 -20.43
C ALA A 82 -21.42 -7.13 -21.56
#